data_AF-A0AAW6Y6K4-F1
#
_entry.id   AF-A0AAW6Y6K4-F1
#
_cell.length_a   1.000
_cell.length_b   1.000
_cell.length_c   1.000
_cell.angle_alpha   90.00
_cell.angle_beta   90.00
_cell.angle_gamma   90.00
#
_symmetry.space_group_name_H-M   'P 1'
#
loop_
_entity.id
_entity.type
_entity.pdbx_description
1 polymer ?
#
loop_
_entity_poly.entity_id
_entity_poly.type
_entity_poly.pdbx_seq_one_letter_code
_entity_poly.pdbx_strand_id
1 'polypeptide(L)' 'MTNLYQNLTALLRREQRGIAKITGDLGGGSWAAQTQSGGNLILSGQAALNQRVFYDVLSNRILGQAPDTTVLELGV' A
#
# COMPACT_ATOMS: atom_id res chain seq x y z
N MET A 1 4.92 29.25 -3.98
CA MET A 1 4.04 28.88 -5.09
C MET A 1 4.12 27.36 -5.27
N THR A 2 3.12 26.63 -4.80
CA THR A 2 3.12 25.17 -4.89
C THR A 2 2.82 24.76 -6.33
N ASN A 3 3.75 24.03 -6.96
CA ASN A 3 3.66 23.67 -8.35
C ASN A 3 2.47 22.73 -8.57
N LEU A 4 1.45 23.17 -9.33
CA LEU A 4 0.26 22.40 -9.65
C LEU A 4 0.62 21.02 -10.25
N TYR A 5 1.69 20.97 -11.05
CA TYR A 5 2.26 19.72 -11.58
C TYR A 5 2.75 18.75 -10.50
N GLN A 6 3.37 19.24 -9.42
CA GLN A 6 3.83 18.39 -8.32
C GLN A 6 2.66 17.85 -7.52
N ASN A 7 1.60 18.65 -7.34
CA ASN A 7 0.36 18.19 -6.71
C ASN A 7 -0.35 17.13 -7.57
N LEU A 8 -0.50 17.36 -8.88
CA LEU A 8 -1.11 16.38 -9.78
C LEU A 8 -0.30 15.08 -9.86
N THR A 9 1.03 15.18 -9.92
CA THR A 9 1.90 13.99 -9.92
C THR A 9 1.81 13.22 -8.59
N ALA A 10 1.73 13.92 -7.46
CA ALA A 10 1.54 13.29 -6.16
C ALA A 10 0.17 12.59 -6.04
N LEU A 11 -0.88 13.16 -6.65
CA LEU A 11 -2.21 12.56 -6.72
C LEU A 11 -2.23 11.33 -7.64
N LEU A 12 -1.67 11.39 -8.84
CA LEU A 12 -1.56 10.25 -9.76
C LEU A 12 -0.69 9.11 -9.17
N ARG A 13 0.40 9.46 -8.49
CA ARG A 13 1.21 8.47 -7.74
C ARG A 13 0.46 7.87 -6.54
N ARG A 14 -0.60 8.53 -6.05
CA ARG A 14 -1.52 7.97 -5.07
C ARG A 14 -2.39 6.88 -5.70
N GLU A 15 -2.79 7.05 -6.97
CA GLU A 15 -3.59 6.05 -7.69
C GLU A 15 -2.83 4.73 -7.93
N GLN A 16 -1.51 4.77 -8.03
CA GLN A 16 -0.68 3.57 -8.22
C GLN A 16 -0.27 2.90 -6.89
N ARG A 17 -0.88 3.28 -5.77
CA ARG A 17 -0.61 2.71 -4.44
C ARG A 17 -1.83 1.99 -3.92
N GLY A 18 -1.65 0.72 -3.56
CA GLY A 18 -2.65 -0.07 -2.86
C GLY A 18 -2.39 -0.13 -1.36
N ILE A 19 -3.40 -0.58 -0.61
CA ILE A 19 -3.27 -0.93 0.80
C ILE A 19 -3.55 -2.43 0.94
N ALA A 20 -2.65 -3.13 1.63
CA ALA A 20 -2.82 -4.54 1.96
C ALA A 20 -2.43 -4.82 3.41
N LYS A 21 -3.06 -5.85 4.00
CA LYS A 21 -2.69 -6.40 5.30
C LYS A 21 -1.79 -7.62 5.09
N ILE A 22 -0.66 -7.66 5.77
CA ILE A 22 0.23 -8.82 5.77
C ILE A 22 -0.40 -9.96 6.57
N THR A 23 -0.48 -11.13 5.97
CA THR A 23 -1.11 -12.33 6.54
C THR A 23 -0.13 -13.47 6.78
N GLY A 24 1.06 -13.44 6.17
CA GLY A 24 2.08 -14.48 6.34
C GLY A 24 3.47 -14.05 5.86
N ASP A 25 4.50 -14.61 6.49
CA ASP A 25 5.89 -14.52 6.04
C ASP A 25 6.19 -15.69 5.10
N LEU A 26 6.74 -15.41 3.91
CA LEU A 26 7.14 -16.41 2.93
C LEU A 26 8.67 -16.59 2.87
N GLY A 27 9.42 -15.81 3.64
CA GLY A 27 10.88 -15.80 3.65
C GLY A 27 11.49 -14.94 2.54
N GLY A 28 12.79 -14.64 2.67
CA GLY A 28 13.56 -13.92 1.64
C GLY A 28 13.07 -12.49 1.35
N GLY A 29 12.33 -11.88 2.28
CA GLY A 29 11.71 -10.56 2.08
C GLY A 29 10.41 -10.60 1.26
N SER A 30 9.77 -11.77 1.14
CA SER A 30 8.47 -11.95 0.51
C SER A 30 7.37 -12.19 1.54
N TRP A 31 6.18 -11.64 1.29
CA TRP A 31 5.08 -11.64 2.24
C TRP A 31 3.77 -11.98 1.55
N ALA A 32 2.97 -12.85 2.17
CA ALA A 32 1.57 -13.02 1.79
C ALA A 32 0.75 -11.85 2.35
N ALA A 33 -0.10 -11.27 1.51
CA ALA A 33 -0.92 -10.13 1.87
C ALA A 33 -2.33 -10.20 1.28
N GLN A 34 -3.27 -9.51 1.93
CA GLN A 34 -4.66 -9.38 1.48
C GLN A 34 -5.01 -7.91 1.26
N THR A 35 -5.57 -7.56 0.10
CA THR A 35 -6.08 -6.22 -0.19
C THR A 35 -7.30 -5.89 0.68
N GLN A 36 -7.67 -4.61 0.73
CA GLN A 36 -8.91 -4.19 1.38
C GLN A 36 -10.17 -4.80 0.76
N SER A 37 -10.15 -5.15 -0.53
CA SER A 37 -11.24 -5.83 -1.23
C SER A 37 -11.27 -7.35 -1.02
N GLY A 38 -10.31 -7.91 -0.26
CA GLY A 38 -10.23 -9.35 0.03
C GLY A 38 -9.38 -10.17 -0.94
N GLY A 39 -8.75 -9.54 -1.94
CA GLY A 39 -7.87 -10.20 -2.89
C GLY A 39 -6.52 -10.58 -2.27
N ASN A 40 -5.98 -11.75 -2.61
CA ASN A 40 -4.67 -12.20 -2.13
C ASN A 40 -3.56 -11.83 -3.11
N LEU A 41 -2.40 -11.45 -2.59
CA LEU A 41 -1.22 -11.13 -3.37
C LEU A 41 0.07 -11.38 -2.58
N ILE A 42 1.19 -11.41 -3.30
CA ILE A 42 2.53 -11.54 -2.72
C ILE A 42 3.24 -10.20 -2.85
N LEU A 43 3.75 -9.69 -1.73
CA LEU A 43 4.52 -8.45 -1.66
C LEU A 43 5.99 -8.72 -1.41
N SER A 44 6.84 -7.82 -1.88
CA SER A 44 8.29 -7.84 -1.63
C SER A 44 8.74 -6.61 -0.84
N GLY A 45 9.62 -6.80 0.13
CA GLY A 45 10.22 -5.75 0.95
C GLY A 45 10.18 -6.03 2.44
N GLN A 46 10.26 -4.96 3.23
CA GLN A 46 10.25 -5.03 4.69
C GLN A 46 8.83 -4.84 5.21
N ALA A 47 8.36 -5.80 6.01
CA ALA A 47 7.10 -5.71 6.75
C ALA A 47 7.14 -6.64 7.96
N ALA A 48 6.02 -6.70 8.69
CA ALA A 48 5.77 -7.62 9.78
C ALA A 48 4.37 -8.25 9.65
N LEU A 49 4.19 -9.40 10.28
CA LEU A 49 2.89 -10.08 10.32
C LEU A 49 1.80 -9.15 10.89
N ASN A 50 0.59 -9.21 10.33
CA ASN A 50 -0.57 -8.37 10.69
C ASN A 50 -0.42 -6.86 10.41
N GLN A 51 0.70 -6.40 9.88
CA GLN A 51 0.91 -5.00 9.52
C GLN A 51 0.08 -4.62 8.29
N ARG A 52 -0.48 -3.40 8.27
CA ARG A 52 -0.99 -2.80 7.03
C ARG A 52 0.12 -2.01 6.36
N VAL A 53 0.24 -2.17 5.04
CA VAL A 53 1.30 -1.53 4.24
C VAL A 53 0.71 -0.86 3.01
N PHE A 54 1.35 0.23 2.59
CA PHE A 54 1.23 0.72 1.24
C PHE A 54 2.13 -0.11 0.33
N TYR A 55 1.63 -0.45 -0.84
CA TYR A 55 2.41 -1.14 -1.87
C TYR A 55 2.20 -0.50 -3.24
N ASP A 56 3.20 -0.62 -4.11
CA ASP A 56 3.10 -0.23 -5.51
C ASP A 56 2.34 -1.32 -6.29
N VAL A 57 1.24 -0.94 -6.94
CA VAL A 57 0.31 -1.91 -7.56
C VAL A 57 0.91 -2.58 -8.80
N LEU A 58 1.90 -1.95 -9.44
CA LEU A 58 2.55 -2.46 -10.65
C LEU A 58 3.67 -3.47 -10.32
N SER A 59 4.44 -3.20 -9.26
CA SER A 59 5.63 -3.98 -8.90
C SER A 59 5.46 -4.85 -7.66
N ASN A 60 4.33 -4.75 -6.94
CA ASN A 60 4.08 -5.42 -5.65
C ASN A 60 5.18 -5.15 -4.60
N ARG A 61 5.83 -4.00 -4.69
CA ARG A 61 6.84 -3.59 -3.73
C ARG A 61 6.20 -2.85 -2.56
N ILE A 62 6.60 -3.22 -1.34
CA ILE A 62 6.21 -2.52 -0.11
C ILE A 62 6.88 -1.15 -0.10
N LEU A 63 6.06 -0.11 0.05
CA LEU A 63 6.49 1.28 0.08
C LEU A 63 6.62 1.82 1.50
N GLY A 64 5.95 1.18 2.46
CA GLY A 64 5.99 1.53 3.87
C GLY A 64 4.71 1.14 4.60
N GLN A 65 4.65 1.45 5.89
CA GLN A 65 3.48 1.18 6.71
C GLN A 65 2.29 2.06 6.30
N ALA A 66 1.12 1.45 6.22
CA ALA A 66 -0.16 2.14 6.12
C ALA A 66 -0.78 2.27 7.52
N PRO A 67 -1.52 3.35 7.81
CA PRO A 67 -2.22 3.50 9.08
C PRO A 67 -3.28 2.40 9.25
N ASP A 68 -3.48 1.96 10.49
CA ASP A 68 -4.54 1.01 10.84
C ASP A 68 -5.95 1.63 10.85
N THR A 69 -6.02 2.95 10.71
CA THR A 69 -7.28 3.70 10.65
C THR A 69 -8.11 3.31 9.43
N THR A 70 -9.39 3.04 9.65
CA THR A 70 -10.41 3.02 8.61
C THR A 70 -10.36 4.37 7.90
N VAL A 71 -9.93 4.40 6.64
CA VAL A 71 -9.94 5.64 5.83
C VAL A 71 -11.37 6.16 5.84
N LEU A 72 -11.62 7.24 6.60
CA LEU A 72 -12.87 7.95 6.58
C LEU A 72 -12.89 8.70 5.24
N GLU A 73 -13.76 8.27 4.33
CA GLU A 73 -14.01 8.99 3.10
C GLU A 73 -14.66 10.32 3.46
N LEU A 74 -13.88 11.41 3.39
CA LEU A 74 -14.43 12.75 3.45
C LEU A 74 -15.04 13.03 2.08
N GLY A 75 -16.32 12.70 1.94
CA GLY A 75 -17.13 13.18 0.82
C GLY A 75 -17.12 14.71 0.85
N VAL A 76 -16.53 15.31 -0.19
CA VAL A 76 -16.69 16.73 -0.53
C VAL A 76 -17.30 16.83 -1.91
#